data_AF-A0A1Y5DLZ6-F1
#
_entry.id   AF-A0A1Y5DLZ6-F1
#
_cell.length_a   1.000
_cell.length_b   1.000
_cell.length_c   1.000
_cell.angle_alpha   90.00
_cell.angle_beta   90.00
_cell.angle_gamma   90.00
#
_symmetry.space_group_name_H-M   'P 1'
#
loop_
_entity.id
_entity.type
_entity.pdbx_description
1 polymer ?
#
loop_
_entity_poly.entity_id
_entity_poly.type
_entity_poly.pdbx_seq_one_letter_code
_entity_poly.pdbx_strand_id
1 'polypeptide(L)'
;MKFYDKGFITQYDNYTQVQIFSAGTLVLNLEIYEDRICQSTFKCQSLKVFNAQNLDRSYADNFIKKLFDKTSKKTVFRDKKNGILIKITKD
;
A
#
# COMPACT_ATOMS: atom_id res chain seq x y z
N MET A 1 -5.65 -18.17 -16.73
CA MET A 1 -5.12 -17.80 -15.39
C MET A 1 -5.47 -16.33 -15.17
N LYS A 2 -6.32 -16.01 -14.19
CA LYS A 2 -6.88 -14.65 -13.99
C LYS A 2 -5.83 -13.74 -13.32
N PHE A 3 -4.81 -13.33 -14.07
CA PHE A 3 -3.79 -12.37 -13.64
C PHE A 3 -4.27 -10.91 -13.65
N TYR A 4 -5.57 -10.68 -13.92
CA TYR A 4 -6.10 -9.36 -14.23
C TYR A 4 -6.09 -8.38 -13.05
N ASP A 5 -5.83 -8.85 -11.81
CA ASP A 5 -5.68 -8.01 -10.61
C ASP A 5 -4.60 -8.59 -9.68
N LYS A 6 -3.34 -8.52 -10.08
CA LYS A 6 -2.19 -8.90 -9.23
C LYS A 6 -1.19 -7.75 -9.13
N GLY A 7 -0.37 -7.83 -8.09
CA GLY A 7 0.64 -6.83 -7.82
C GLY A 7 1.89 -7.42 -7.20
N PHE A 8 2.91 -6.60 -7.09
CA PHE A 8 4.19 -6.93 -6.49
C PHE A 8 4.43 -6.04 -5.29
N ILE A 9 4.96 -6.63 -4.22
CA ILE A 9 5.49 -5.91 -3.07
C ILE A 9 6.97 -6.23 -3.03
N THR A 10 7.81 -5.23 -3.30
CA THR A 10 9.26 -5.37 -3.30
C THR A 10 9.82 -4.57 -2.13
N GLN A 11 10.63 -5.21 -1.29
CA GLN A 11 11.27 -4.57 -0.14
C GLN A 11 12.71 -4.23 -0.51
N TYR A 12 13.05 -2.94 -0.45
CA TYR A 12 14.41 -2.42 -0.57
C TYR A 12 14.88 -1.94 0.81
N ASP A 13 16.16 -1.63 0.95
CA ASP A 13 16.75 -1.22 2.23
C ASP A 13 16.07 0.04 2.82
N ASN A 14 15.66 0.98 1.97
CA ASN A 14 15.13 2.28 2.39
C ASN A 14 13.63 2.49 2.14
N TYR A 15 13.00 1.61 1.36
CA TYR A 15 11.59 1.76 0.99
C TYR A 15 10.97 0.43 0.55
N THR A 16 9.64 0.37 0.65
CA THR A 16 8.85 -0.73 0.11
C THR A 16 8.10 -0.23 -1.11
N GLN A 17 8.26 -0.91 -2.24
CA GLN A 17 7.55 -0.62 -3.47
C GLN A 17 6.32 -1.53 -3.61
N VAL A 18 5.17 -0.95 -3.90
CA VAL A 18 3.91 -1.67 -4.15
C VAL A 18 3.42 -1.31 -5.55
N GLN A 19 3.34 -2.31 -6.42
CA GLN A 19 2.86 -2.15 -7.78
C GLN A 19 1.59 -2.98 -7.97
N ILE A 20 0.55 -2.40 -8.56
CA ILE A 20 -0.68 -3.10 -8.95
C ILE A 20 -0.82 -3.01 -10.46
N PHE A 21 -1.01 -4.16 -11.09
CA PHE A 21 -1.23 -4.29 -12.51
C PHE A 21 -2.67 -4.70 -12.76
N SER A 22 -3.32 -4.05 -13.73
CA SER A 22 -4.61 -4.47 -14.25
C SER A 22 -4.50 -4.67 -15.76
N ALA A 23 -4.91 -5.83 -16.25
CA ALA A 23 -4.79 -6.22 -17.67
C ALA A 23 -3.38 -5.99 -18.26
N GLY A 24 -2.32 -6.23 -17.48
CA GLY A 24 -0.92 -6.01 -17.90
C GLY A 24 -0.44 -4.56 -17.88
N THR A 25 -1.30 -3.61 -17.48
CA THR A 25 -0.96 -2.19 -17.34
C THR A 25 -0.73 -1.84 -15.88
N LEU A 26 0.33 -1.08 -15.58
CA LEU A 26 0.60 -0.55 -14.24
C LEU A 26 -0.44 0.52 -13.88
N VAL A 27 -1.32 0.23 -12.93
CA VAL A 27 -2.40 1.15 -12.50
C VAL A 27 -2.11 1.84 -11.17
N LEU A 28 -1.22 1.27 -10.37
CA LEU A 28 -0.75 1.88 -9.12
C LEU A 28 0.72 1.53 -8.91
N ASN A 29 1.54 2.53 -8.60
CA ASN A 29 2.90 2.36 -8.13
C ASN A 29 3.07 3.21 -6.88
N LEU A 30 3.40 2.60 -5.76
CA LEU A 30 3.66 3.29 -4.50
C LEU A 30 5.08 2.99 -4.05
N GLU A 31 5.84 4.01 -3.73
CA GLU A 31 7.13 3.90 -3.05
C GLU A 31 6.94 4.43 -1.63
N ILE A 32 7.05 3.54 -0.65
CA ILE A 32 6.72 3.81 0.75
C ILE A 32 8.02 3.86 1.56
N TYR A 33 8.46 5.07 1.89
CA TYR A 33 9.60 5.36 2.75
C TYR A 33 9.13 5.51 4.22
N GLU A 34 10.08 5.70 5.14
CA GLU A 34 9.77 5.94 6.56
C GLU A 34 9.01 7.25 6.81
N ASP A 35 9.28 8.30 6.03
CA ASP A 35 8.73 9.65 6.22
C ASP A 35 7.64 10.03 5.19
N ARG A 36 7.68 9.39 4.01
CA ARG A 36 6.85 9.77 2.85
C ARG A 36 6.38 8.57 2.05
N ILE A 37 5.35 8.80 1.24
CA ILE A 37 4.87 7.88 0.22
C ILE A 37 4.74 8.60 -1.10
N CYS A 38 5.25 7.99 -2.16
CA CYS A 38 5.23 8.53 -3.52
C CYS A 38 4.36 7.67 -4.43
N GLN A 39 3.36 8.26 -5.07
CA GLN A 39 2.52 7.59 -6.09
C GLN A 39 3.14 7.64 -7.49
N SER A 40 4.06 8.59 -7.70
CA SER A 40 4.90 8.75 -8.88
C SER A 40 6.08 9.65 -8.52
N THR A 41 7.04 9.81 -9.43
CA THR A 41 8.25 10.63 -9.25
C THR A 41 7.96 12.07 -8.78
N PHE A 42 6.79 12.61 -9.10
CA PHE A 42 6.41 14.00 -8.77
C PHE A 42 5.27 14.12 -7.75
N LYS A 43 4.80 13.01 -7.18
CA LYS A 43 3.65 12.98 -6.26
C LYS A 43 4.00 12.25 -4.98
N CYS A 44 4.81 12.92 -4.16
CA CYS A 44 5.16 12.46 -2.82
C CYS A 44 4.42 13.27 -1.76
N GLN A 45 3.97 12.60 -0.71
CA GLN A 45 3.35 13.22 0.45
C GLN A 45 3.69 12.47 1.73
N SER A 46 3.45 13.08 2.89
CA SER A 46 3.67 12.39 4.16
C SER A 46 2.69 11.23 4.33
N LEU A 47 3.10 10.21 5.09
CA LEU A 47 2.25 9.05 5.35
C LEU A 47 0.93 9.44 6.02
N LYS A 48 0.96 10.44 6.91
CA LYS A 48 -0.23 11.03 7.55
C LYS A 48 -1.23 11.59 6.55
N VAL A 49 -0.75 12.41 5.61
CA VAL A 49 -1.61 13.02 4.58
C VAL A 49 -2.20 11.93 3.68
N PHE A 50 -1.40 10.93 3.31
CA PHE A 50 -1.87 9.79 2.54
C PHE A 50 -2.98 9.01 3.25
N ASN A 51 -2.80 8.68 4.52
CA ASN A 51 -3.82 7.97 5.30
C ASN A 51 -5.11 8.80 5.39
N ALA A 52 -5.02 10.10 5.64
CA ALA A 52 -6.19 10.96 5.74
C ALA A 52 -6.96 11.09 4.41
N GLN A 53 -6.28 11.01 3.26
CA GLN A 53 -6.90 11.15 1.94
C GLN A 53 -7.45 9.84 1.37
N ASN A 54 -6.74 8.73 1.60
CA ASN A 54 -7.02 7.45 0.92
C ASN A 54 -7.57 6.38 1.87
N LEU A 55 -7.42 6.56 3.18
CA LEU A 55 -7.82 5.63 4.22
C LEU A 55 -8.68 6.38 5.25
N ASP A 56 -8.21 6.47 6.50
CA ASP A 56 -8.84 7.26 7.54
C ASP A 56 -7.78 8.08 8.31
N ARG A 57 -8.16 9.28 8.75
CA ARG A 57 -7.27 10.21 9.47
C ARG A 57 -6.90 9.70 10.88
N SER A 58 -7.68 8.79 11.46
CA SER A 58 -7.40 8.21 12.79
C SER A 58 -6.27 7.18 12.78
N TYR A 59 -5.83 6.72 11.61
CA TYR A 59 -4.76 5.74 11.52
C TYR A 59 -3.41 6.36 11.85
N ALA A 60 -2.56 5.59 12.55
CA ALA A 60 -1.19 6.00 12.83
C ALA A 60 -0.44 6.35 11.54
N ASP A 61 0.41 7.37 11.58
CA ASP A 61 1.11 7.87 10.39
C ASP A 61 1.80 6.73 9.61
N ASN A 62 2.54 5.85 10.29
CA ASN A 62 3.23 4.71 9.69
C ASN A 62 2.37 3.45 9.42
N PHE A 63 1.04 3.55 9.52
CA PHE A 63 0.13 2.42 9.33
C PHE A 63 0.33 1.73 7.97
N ILE A 64 0.33 2.51 6.89
CA ILE A 64 0.40 1.95 5.53
C ILE A 64 1.72 1.22 5.28
N LYS A 65 2.83 1.77 5.80
CA LYS A 65 4.16 1.15 5.73
C LYS A 65 4.18 -0.18 6.48
N LYS A 66 3.78 -0.17 7.76
CA LYS A 66 3.70 -1.39 8.58
C LYS A 66 2.81 -2.46 7.96
N LEU A 67 1.77 -2.06 7.22
CA LEU A 67 0.86 -3.00 6.57
C LEU A 67 1.55 -3.77 5.44
N PHE A 68 2.29 -3.07 4.57
CA PHE A 68 2.98 -3.67 3.43
C PHE A 68 4.32 -4.34 3.80
N ASP A 69 4.96 -3.89 4.88
CA ASP A 69 6.19 -4.50 5.39
C ASP A 69 5.96 -5.87 6.06
N LYS A 70 4.70 -6.21 6.41
CA LYS A 70 4.37 -7.52 6.99
C LYS A 70 4.76 -8.64 6.03
N THR A 71 5.59 -9.56 6.50
CA THR A 71 6.06 -10.73 5.75
C THR A 71 5.04 -11.87 5.70
N SER A 72 3.97 -11.81 6.52
CA SER A 72 2.93 -12.84 6.60
C SER A 72 2.29 -13.15 5.25
N LYS A 73 2.05 -14.45 4.98
CA LYS A 73 1.40 -14.93 3.75
C LYS A 73 0.01 -14.32 3.52
N LYS A 74 -0.71 -14.03 4.59
CA LYS A 74 -2.03 -13.42 4.56
C LYS A 74 -2.13 -12.32 5.60
N THR A 75 -2.44 -11.10 5.16
CA THR A 75 -2.71 -9.96 6.01
C THR A 75 -4.13 -9.49 5.75
N VAL A 76 -4.95 -9.37 6.80
CA VAL A 76 -6.30 -8.84 6.71
C VAL A 76 -6.44 -7.74 7.74
N PHE A 77 -6.79 -6.55 7.27
CA PHE A 77 -7.19 -5.42 8.10
C PHE A 77 -8.62 -5.04 7.73
N ARG A 78 -9.51 -5.01 8.71
CA ARG A 78 -10.92 -4.67 8.51
C ARG A 78 -11.33 -3.64 9.55
N ASP A 79 -11.66 -2.45 9.08
CA ASP A 79 -12.29 -1.41 9.86
C ASP A 79 -13.73 -1.24 9.38
N LYS A 80 -14.67 -1.76 10.17
CA LYS A 80 -16.10 -1.66 9.86
C LYS A 80 -16.65 -0.25 10.04
N LYS A 81 -16.06 0.55 10.94
CA LYS A 81 -16.54 1.90 11.26
C LYS A 81 -16.31 2.82 10.06
N ASN A 82 -15.14 2.70 9.44
CA ASN A 82 -14.75 3.52 8.29
C ASN A 82 -14.97 2.82 6.94
N GLY A 83 -15.55 1.61 6.92
CA GLY A 83 -15.83 0.86 5.69
C GLY A 83 -14.59 0.37 4.95
N ILE A 84 -13.44 0.23 5.62
CA ILE A 84 -12.15 -0.10 5.01
C ILE A 84 -11.85 -1.60 5.16
N LEU A 85 -11.54 -2.25 4.05
CA LEU A 85 -11.02 -3.61 4.01
C LEU A 85 -9.73 -3.64 3.20
N ILE A 86 -8.63 -4.03 3.84
CA ILE A 86 -7.35 -4.27 3.17
C ILE A 86 -6.99 -5.74 3.35
N LYS A 87 -6.83 -6.44 2.24
CA LYS A 87 -6.47 -7.86 2.21
C LYS A 87 -5.28 -8.06 1.28
N ILE A 88 -4.16 -8.51 1.85
CA ILE A 88 -2.95 -8.86 1.12
C ILE A 88 -2.80 -10.37 1.20
N THR A 89 -2.76 -11.05 0.06
CA THR A 89 -2.51 -12.50 -0.04
C THR A 89 -1.29 -12.68 -0.92
N LYS A 90 -0.20 -13.18 -0.35
CA LYS A 90 1.04 -13.48 -1.04
C LYS A 90 0.97 -14.92 -1.55
N ASP A 91 1.39 -15.14 -2.79
CA ASP A 91 1.47 -16.47 -3.38
C ASP A 91 2.61 -17.27 -2.74
#